data_AF-M6QB99-F1
#
_entry.id   AF-M6QB99-F1
#
_cell.length_a   1.000
_cell.length_b   1.000
_cell.length_c   1.000
_cell.angle_alpha   90.00
_cell.angle_beta   90.00
_cell.angle_gamma   90.00
#
_symmetry.space_group_name_H-M   'P 1'
#
loop_
_entity.id
_entity.type
_entity.pdbx_description
1 polymer ?
#
loop_
_entity_poly.entity_id
_entity_poly.type
_entity_poly.pdbx_seq_one_letter_code
_entity_poly.pdbx_strand_id
1 'polypeptide(L)' 'MQNETKKTEYYNKRLSLCLSCPLLLKTFLSERCSSCGCFVRLKTKLKSESCPIGIWGKE' A
#
# COMPACT_ATOMS: atom_id res chain seq x y z
N MET A 1 -23.92 11.36 5.77
CA MET A 1 -23.37 10.29 4.90
C MET A 1 -21.95 10.66 4.52
N GLN A 2 -20.94 10.00 5.09
CA GLN A 2 -19.61 9.71 4.49
C GLN A 2 -18.85 8.82 5.49
N ASN A 3 -18.67 7.56 5.09
CA ASN A 3 -18.16 6.46 5.90
C ASN A 3 -16.62 6.50 5.94
N GLU A 4 -16.01 6.92 7.06
CA GLU A 4 -14.54 7.03 7.17
C GLU A 4 -13.85 6.02 8.11
N THR A 5 -14.54 5.06 8.72
CA THR A 5 -13.96 4.32 9.86
C THR A 5 -14.14 2.80 9.82
N LYS A 6 -13.87 2.16 8.67
CA LYS A 6 -13.58 0.71 8.64
C LYS A 6 -12.29 0.42 7.89
N LYS A 7 -11.19 0.96 8.43
CA LYS A 7 -9.83 0.69 7.97
C LYS A 7 -9.49 -0.76 8.32
N THR A 8 -9.55 -1.65 7.32
CA THR A 8 -9.33 -3.09 7.49
C THR A 8 -7.92 -3.39 8.00
N GLU A 9 -7.79 -4.41 8.86
CA GLU A 9 -6.52 -4.80 9.48
C GLU A 9 -5.42 -5.05 8.44
N TYR A 10 -5.78 -5.74 7.35
CA TYR A 10 -4.86 -6.01 6.24
C TYR A 10 -4.33 -4.74 5.57
N TYR A 11 -5.15 -3.71 5.40
CA TYR A 11 -4.73 -2.48 4.74
C TYR A 11 -3.63 -1.78 5.55
N ASN A 12 -3.80 -1.70 6.88
CA ASN A 12 -2.78 -1.13 7.76
C ASN A 12 -1.49 -1.94 7.73
N LYS A 13 -1.59 -3.28 7.80
CA LYS A 13 -0.43 -4.18 7.72
C LYS A 13 0.33 -3.98 6.41
N ARG A 14 -0.36 -4.09 5.27
CA ARG A 14 0.22 -3.91 3.93
C ARG A 14 0.80 -2.51 3.72
N LEU A 15 0.11 -1.47 4.20
CA LEU A 15 0.60 -0.09 4.11
C LEU A 15 1.87 0.10 4.94
N SER A 16 1.90 -0.39 6.18
CA SER A 16 3.10 -0.33 7.02
C SER A 16 4.30 -1.00 6.36
N LEU A 17 4.10 -2.18 5.76
CA LEU A 17 5.13 -2.89 4.99
C LEU A 17 5.63 -2.08 3.79
N CYS A 18 4.73 -1.46 3.03
CA CYS A 18 5.10 -0.57 1.93
C CYS A 18 5.84 0.68 2.40
N LEU A 19 5.45 1.27 3.54
CA LEU A 19 6.06 2.50 4.07
C LEU A 19 7.47 2.25 4.61
N SER A 20 7.73 1.04 5.12
CA SER A 20 9.06 0.59 5.56
C SER A 20 9.91 0.03 4.41
N CYS A 21 9.38 -0.03 3.19
CA CYS A 21 10.10 -0.62 2.05
C CYS A 21 11.20 0.33 1.55
N PRO A 22 12.44 -0.16 1.31
CA PRO A 22 13.52 0.66 0.77
C PRO A 22 13.24 1.17 -0.65
N LEU A 23 12.29 0.55 -1.35
CA LEU A 23 11.86 0.95 -2.69
C LEU A 23 10.73 1.99 -2.67
N LEU A 24 10.37 2.54 -1.51
CA LEU A 24 9.35 3.59 -1.42
C LEU A 24 9.92 4.93 -1.91
N LEU A 25 9.32 5.47 -2.95
CA LEU A 25 9.51 6.84 -3.39
C LEU A 25 8.54 7.73 -2.64
N LYS A 26 9.04 8.35 -1.57
CA LYS A 26 8.30 9.38 -0.83
C LYS A 26 8.60 10.74 -1.44
N THR A 27 7.70 11.20 -2.30
CA THR A 27 7.72 12.55 -2.84
C THR A 27 6.89 13.47 -1.93
N PHE A 28 7.11 14.78 -2.03
CA PHE A 28 6.44 15.80 -1.20
C PHE A 28 4.90 15.71 -1.22
N LEU A 29 4.30 15.23 -2.32
CA LEU A 29 2.85 15.06 -2.46
C LEU A 29 2.37 13.59 -2.54
N SER A 30 3.27 12.61 -2.61
CA SER A 30 2.85 11.22 -2.89
C SER A 30 3.83 10.16 -2.45
N GLU A 31 3.29 9.01 -2.04
CA GLU A 31 4.04 7.80 -1.72
C GLU A 31 3.80 6.76 -2.82
N ARG A 32 4.80 6.58 -3.67
CA ARG A 32 4.78 5.60 -4.77
C ARG A 32 5.85 4.56 -4.54
N CYS A 33 5.69 3.37 -5.09
CA CYS A 33 6.75 2.36 -5.04
C CYS A 33 7.59 2.43 -6.32
N SER A 34 8.91 2.41 -6.18
CA SER A 34 9.87 2.47 -7.28
C SER A 34 9.86 1.23 -8.16
N SER A 35 9.44 0.08 -7.64
CA SER A 35 9.42 -1.18 -8.40
C SER A 35 8.17 -1.34 -9.28
N CYS A 36 6.98 -1.00 -8.77
CA CYS A 36 5.71 -1.10 -9.52
C CYS A 36 5.21 0.23 -10.10
N GLY A 37 5.74 1.38 -9.66
CA GLY A 37 5.20 2.72 -9.95
C GLY A 37 3.87 3.06 -9.26
N CYS A 38 3.31 2.13 -8.49
CA CYS A 38 1.97 2.22 -7.93
C CYS A 38 1.88 3.11 -6.67
N PHE A 39 0.73 3.76 -6.47
CA PHE A 39 0.44 4.50 -5.23
C PHE A 39 0.19 3.51 -4.09
N VAL A 40 1.07 3.52 -3.08
CA VAL A 40 1.02 2.48 -2.04
C VAL A 40 -0.28 2.50 -1.26
N ARG A 41 -0.82 3.69 -0.93
CA ARG A 41 -2.11 3.84 -0.23
C ARG A 41 -3.32 3.32 -1.01
N LEU A 42 -3.24 3.29 -2.34
CA LEU A 42 -4.31 2.78 -3.18
C LEU A 42 -4.15 1.27 -3.35
N LYS A 43 -2.95 0.81 -3.73
CA LYS A 43 -2.70 -0.61 -4.02
C LYS A 43 -2.90 -1.49 -2.78
N THR A 44 -2.54 -1.03 -1.59
CA THR A 44 -2.72 -1.82 -0.36
C THR A 44 -4.18 -1.97 0.08
N LYS A 45 -5.11 -1.15 -0.45
CA LYS A 45 -6.56 -1.32 -0.25
C LYS A 45 -7.15 -2.42 -1.14
N LEU A 46 -6.53 -2.67 -2.30
CA LEU A 46 -6.99 -3.65 -3.27
C LEU A 46 -6.63 -5.06 -2.79
N LYS A 47 -7.66 -5.86 -2.49
CA LYS A 47 -7.49 -7.25 -2.02
C LYS A 47 -6.92 -8.17 -3.11
N SER A 48 -7.35 -7.97 -4.35
CA SER A 48 -6.96 -8.75 -5.53
C SER A 48 -5.51 -8.50 -5.98
N GLU A 49 -4.91 -7.42 -5.49
CA GLU A 49 -3.53 -7.05 -5.78
C GLU A 49 -2.57 -7.70 -4.78
N SER A 50 -1.32 -7.86 -5.22
CA SER A 50 -0.21 -8.30 -4.39
C SER A 50 1.02 -7.44 -4.68
N CYS A 51 2.00 -7.46 -3.78
CA CYS A 51 3.26 -6.81 -4.04
C CYS A 51 4.07 -7.58 -5.10
N PRO A 52 4.57 -6.94 -6.18
CA PRO A 52 5.37 -7.63 -7.19
C PRO A 52 6.72 -8.13 -6.67
N ILE A 53 7.24 -7.53 -5.59
CA ILE A 53 8.48 -7.99 -4.91
C ILE A 53 8.19 -8.94 -3.73
N GLY A 54 6.93 -9.27 -3.47
CA GLY A 54 6.56 -10.29 -2.47
C GLY A 54 6.54 -9.86 -1.00
N ILE A 55 6.72 -8.57 -0.65
CA ILE A 55 6.63 -8.11 0.76
C ILE A 55 5.23 -8.26 1.37
N TRP A 56 4.18 -8.35 0.56
CA TRP A 56 2.83 -8.66 1.01
C TRP A 56 2.02 -9.37 -0.09
N GLY A 57 1.11 -10.25 0.31
CA GLY A 57 0.34 -11.13 -0.57
C GLY A 57 -1.12 -10.72 -0.77
N LYS A 58 -1.82 -11.48 -1.62
CA LYS A 58 -3.28 -11.39 -1.77
C LYS A 58 -3.92 -12.01 -0.52
N GLU A 59 -5.01 -11.42 -0.05
CA GLU A 59 -5.89 -11.99 1.01
C GLU A 59 -7.32 -11.95 0.52
#